data_AF-A0A9X9ER32-F1
#
_entry.id   AF-A0A9X9ER32-F1
#
_cell.length_a   1.000
_cell.length_b   1.000
_cell.length_c   1.000
_cell.angle_alpha   90.00
_cell.angle_beta   90.00
_cell.angle_gamma   90.00
#
_symmetry.space_group_name_H-M   'P 1'
#
loop_
_entity.id
_entity.type
_entity.pdbx_description
1 polymer ?
#
loop_
_entity_poly.entity_id
_entity_poly.type
_entity_poly.pdbx_seq_one_letter_code
_entity_poly.pdbx_strand_id
1 'polypeptide(L)' 'MKNLEYSYETTISSGNKREAYPDPPSEKVFKTSGSSVNGALVGKDEVIKVNVKWDGFEESFELHNKDK' A
#
# COMPACT_ATOMS: atom_id res chain seq x y z
N MET A 1 0.10 -7.83 20.94
CA MET A 1 -0.45 -7.09 19.79
C MET A 1 0.69 -6.43 19.06
N LYS A 2 0.68 -6.52 17.74
CA LYS A 2 1.68 -5.95 16.84
C LYS A 2 0.96 -5.15 15.75
N ASN A 3 1.64 -4.17 15.19
CA ASN A 3 1.07 -3.29 14.17
C ASN A 3 1.46 -3.79 12.79
N LEU A 4 0.46 -3.99 11.94
CA LEU A 4 0.64 -4.12 10.50
C LEU A 4 0.55 -2.73 9.90
N GLU A 5 1.65 -2.30 9.29
CA GLU A 5 1.74 -1.02 8.61
C GLU A 5 1.86 -1.26 7.12
N TYR A 6 1.03 -0.57 6.36
CA TYR A 6 1.04 -0.54 4.92
C TYR A 6 1.21 0.90 4.49
N SER A 7 2.12 1.16 3.56
CA SER A 7 2.17 2.43 2.86
C SER A 7 2.38 2.21 1.37
N TYR A 8 1.84 3.14 0.59
CA TYR A 8 2.09 3.20 -0.84
C TYR A 8 2.50 4.62 -1.23
N GLU A 9 3.33 4.68 -2.26
CA GLU A 9 3.76 5.93 -2.89
C GLU A 9 3.62 5.80 -4.40
N THR A 10 3.07 6.83 -5.00
CA THR A 10 3.03 7.10 -6.43
C THR A 10 3.69 8.45 -6.67
N THR A 11 3.92 8.79 -7.93
CA THR A 11 4.50 10.06 -8.38
C THR A 11 3.73 11.28 -7.90
N ILE A 12 2.41 11.14 -7.72
CA ILE A 12 1.51 12.26 -7.38
C ILE A 12 0.84 12.14 -6.01
N SER A 13 0.95 10.99 -5.36
CA SER A 13 0.21 10.73 -4.11
C SER A 13 0.89 9.66 -3.27
N SER A 14 0.61 9.68 -1.98
CA SER A 14 0.98 8.60 -1.09
C SER A 14 -0.12 8.38 -0.07
N GLY A 15 -0.07 7.24 0.60
CA GLY A 15 -0.97 6.97 1.71
C GLY A 15 -0.47 5.82 2.56
N ASN A 16 -0.93 5.79 3.79
CA ASN A 16 -0.58 4.75 4.73
C ASN A 16 -1.80 4.28 5.53
N LYS A 17 -1.68 3.09 6.08
CA LYS A 17 -2.64 2.51 7.01
C LYS A 17 -1.91 1.69 8.05
N ARG A 18 -2.33 1.82 9.31
CA ARG A 18 -1.83 1.05 10.44
C ARG A 18 -2.99 0.36 11.12
N GLU A 19 -2.88 -0.94 11.34
CA GLU A 19 -3.88 -1.73 12.04
C GLU A 19 -3.19 -2.70 13.03
N ALA A 20 -3.76 -2.85 14.23
CA ALA A 20 -3.21 -3.71 15.26
C ALA A 20 -3.83 -5.11 15.20
N TYR A 21 -3.00 -6.14 15.25
CA TYR A 21 -3.43 -7.54 15.30
C TYR A 21 -2.76 -8.30 16.45
N PRO A 22 -3.43 -9.30 17.05
CA PRO A 22 -2.81 -10.19 18.03
C PRO A 22 -1.76 -11.10 17.39
N ASP A 23 -2.05 -11.61 16.20
CA ASP A 23 -1.24 -12.53 15.38
C ASP A 23 -1.18 -12.03 13.92
N PRO A 24 -0.18 -12.43 13.11
CA PRO A 24 -0.10 -11.98 11.72
C PRO A 24 -1.32 -12.48 10.92
N PRO A 25 -2.03 -11.61 10.19
CA PRO A 25 -3.13 -12.04 9.34
C PRO A 25 -2.60 -12.90 8.18
N SER A 26 -3.30 -13.99 7.86
CA SER A 26 -2.97 -14.84 6.70
C SER A 26 -3.20 -14.12 5.37
N GLU A 27 -4.19 -13.24 5.32
CA GLU A 27 -4.49 -12.38 4.17
C GLU A 27 -5.02 -11.03 4.67
N LYS A 28 -4.57 -9.94 4.04
CA LYS A 28 -5.09 -8.60 4.32
C LYS A 28 -5.21 -7.77 3.05
N VAL A 29 -6.40 -7.23 2.81
CA VAL A 29 -6.66 -6.28 1.72
C VAL A 29 -6.65 -4.85 2.27
N PHE A 30 -5.75 -4.02 1.77
CA PHE A 30 -5.75 -2.58 2.01
C PHE A 30 -6.55 -1.87 0.93
N LYS A 31 -7.72 -1.35 1.30
CA LYS A 31 -8.48 -0.44 0.43
C LYS A 31 -7.96 0.98 0.64
N THR A 32 -7.46 1.59 -0.42
CA THR A 32 -7.05 2.99 -0.43
C THR A 32 -8.25 3.83 -0.90
N SER A 33 -8.69 4.75 -0.04
CA SER A 33 -9.73 5.73 -0.37
C SER A 33 -9.16 7.13 -0.16
N GLY A 34 -9.16 7.96 -1.21
CA GLY A 34 -8.79 9.37 -1.13
C GLY A 34 -10.01 10.27 -1.30
N SER A 35 -9.88 11.55 -0.94
CA SER A 35 -10.96 12.56 -1.11
C SER A 35 -11.20 12.96 -2.56
N SER A 36 -10.37 12.48 -3.50
CA SER A 36 -10.48 12.79 -4.92
C SER A 36 -11.72 12.13 -5.54
N VAL A 37 -12.60 12.96 -6.08
CA VAL A 37 -13.72 12.53 -6.93
C VAL A 37 -13.12 11.88 -8.18
N ASN A 38 -13.51 10.63 -8.49
CA ASN A 38 -12.97 9.75 -9.54
C ASN A 38 -11.65 8.99 -9.24
N GLY A 39 -11.19 8.96 -7.99
CA GLY A 39 -9.99 8.20 -7.60
C GLY A 39 -8.67 8.88 -7.99
N ALA A 40 -7.55 8.17 -7.85
CA ALA A 40 -6.25 8.67 -8.29
C ALA A 40 -6.03 8.33 -9.77
N LEU A 41 -5.81 9.35 -10.60
CA LEU A 41 -5.34 9.15 -11.98
C LEU A 41 -3.89 8.71 -11.92
N VAL A 42 -3.69 7.41 -12.08
CA VAL A 42 -2.37 6.79 -12.13
C VAL A 42 -1.89 6.83 -13.58
N GLY A 43 -0.72 7.42 -13.85
CA GLY A 43 -0.16 7.49 -15.20
C GLY A 43 0.05 6.10 -15.80
N LYS A 44 0.06 5.99 -17.14
CA LYS A 44 0.28 4.69 -17.82
C LYS A 44 1.60 4.00 -17.42
N ASP A 45 2.62 4.80 -17.14
CA ASP A 45 3.95 4.36 -16.71
C ASP A 45 4.16 4.52 -15.19
N GLU A 46 3.09 4.65 -14.41
CA GLU A 46 3.23 4.75 -12.96
C GLU A 46 3.78 3.46 -12.36
N VAL A 47 4.72 3.63 -11.44
CA VAL A 47 5.18 2.59 -10.54
C VAL A 47 4.64 2.89 -9.16
N ILE A 48 3.83 1.98 -8.60
CA ILE A 48 3.37 2.12 -7.21
C ILE A 48 4.36 1.39 -6.32
N LYS A 49 5.05 2.13 -5.47
CA LYS A 49 5.95 1.56 -4.47
C LYS A 49 5.14 1.21 -3.23
N VAL A 50 5.17 -0.05 -2.83
CA VAL A 50 4.47 -0.54 -1.64
C VAL A 50 5.48 -0.96 -0.60
N ASN A 51 5.19 -0.62 0.65
CA ASN A 51 5.96 -1.01 1.81
C ASN A 51 5.03 -1.60 2.87
N VAL A 52 5.42 -2.75 3.40
CA VAL A 52 4.69 -3.46 4.45
C VAL A 52 5.62 -3.71 5.61
N LYS A 53 5.21 -3.29 6.82
CA LYS A 53 5.96 -3.54 8.05
C LYS A 53 5.13 -4.31 9.05
N TRP A 54 5.74 -5.29 9.67
CA TRP A 54 5.16 -6.05 10.78
C TRP A 54 6.27 -6.48 11.73
N ASP A 55 6.14 -6.13 13.00
CA ASP A 55 7.01 -6.66 14.06
C ASP A 55 8.53 -6.43 13.83
N GLY A 56 8.88 -5.28 13.26
CA GLY A 56 10.27 -4.96 12.91
C GLY A 56 10.78 -5.61 11.63
N PHE A 57 9.99 -6.51 11.01
CA PHE A 57 10.22 -6.95 9.64
C PHE A 57 9.59 -5.97 8.66
N GLU A 58 10.23 -5.82 7.51
CA GLU A 58 9.82 -4.92 6.44
C GLU A 58 10.04 -5.59 5.09
N GLU A 59 9.06 -5.44 4.21
CA GLU A 59 9.13 -5.86 2.82
C GLU A 59 8.69 -4.70 1.92
N SER A 60 9.40 -4.53 0.81
CA SER A 60 9.07 -3.52 -0.20
C SER A 60 9.01 -4.17 -1.57
N PHE A 61 8.00 -3.78 -2.35
CA PHE A 61 7.83 -4.26 -3.71
C PHE A 61 7.18 -3.17 -4.57
N GLU A 62 7.34 -3.32 -5.88
CA GLU A 62 6.80 -2.38 -6.86
C GLU A 62 5.68 -3.05 -7.66
N LEU A 63 4.57 -2.33 -7.82
CA LEU A 63 3.49 -2.72 -8.70
C LEU A 63 3.64 -1.96 -10.01
N HIS A 64 3.82 -2.72 -11.08
CA HIS A 64 3.94 -2.24 -12.45
C HIS A 64 2.70 -2.66 -13.25
N ASN A 65 2.22 -1.79 -14.14
CA ASN A 65 1.14 -2.16 -15.05
C ASN A 65 1.64 -3.24 -16.04
N LYS A 66 0.84 -4.30 -16.24
CA LYS A 66 1.20 -5.46 -17.07
C LYS A 66 0.92 -5.28 -18.56
N ASP A 67 0.24 -4.21 -18.97
CA ASP A 67 -0.11 -3.96 -20.38
C ASP A 67 1.07 -3.43 -21.20
N LYS A 68 2.10 -4.26 -21.37
CA LYS A 68 3.11 -4.15 -22.43
C LYS A 68 3.22 -5.45 -23.21
#